data_AF-A0A947YD99-F1
#
_entry.id   AF-A0A947YD99-F1
#
_cell.length_a   1.000
_cell.length_b   1.000
_cell.length_c   1.000
_cell.angle_alpha   90.00
_cell.angle_beta   90.00
_cell.angle_gamma   90.00
#
_symmetry.space_group_name_H-M   'P 1'
#
loop_
_entity.id
_entity.type
_entity.pdbx_description
1 polymer ?
#
loop_
_entity_poly.entity_id
_entity_poly.type
_entity_poly.pdbx_seq_one_letter_code
_entity_poly.pdbx_strand_id
1 'polypeptide(L)'
;MTEETDKLLTKGLQEGFAGRSVIQNVERGGFTIKSSHFKDGDGNVYHDEWSADRAGGGQEIVKVGETSSTRVYAGGTISPGKLKLLGISEGDVMIFLKKQITENKGKIRLHTNFEPEPEGDWQYSYRILDTDKEIPLTVGKELIKYKGKLVFVHDFIISPID
;
A
#
# COMPACT_ATOMS: atom_id res chain seq x y z
N MET A 1 -6.66 8.41 -13.66
CA MET A 1 -6.62 9.27 -12.45
C MET A 1 -5.84 10.54 -12.76
N THR A 2 -6.04 11.61 -11.97
CA THR A 2 -5.28 12.85 -12.12
C THR A 2 -3.94 12.78 -11.38
N GLU A 3 -2.97 13.61 -11.78
CA GLU A 3 -1.67 13.72 -11.11
C GLU A 3 -1.81 14.12 -9.63
N GLU A 4 -2.81 14.95 -9.30
CA GLU A 4 -3.10 15.38 -7.93
C GLU A 4 -3.59 14.22 -7.06
N THR A 5 -4.39 13.32 -7.64
CA THR A 5 -4.86 12.10 -6.98
C THR A 5 -3.68 11.17 -6.64
N ASP A 6 -2.77 10.97 -7.60
CA ASP A 6 -1.56 10.15 -7.41
C ASP A 6 -0.63 10.74 -6.33
N LYS A 7 -0.47 12.08 -6.33
CA LYS A 7 0.28 12.81 -5.30
C LYS A 7 -0.35 12.62 -3.92
N LEU A 8 -1.67 12.69 -3.82
CA LEU A 8 -2.37 12.54 -2.55
C LEU A 8 -2.32 11.10 -2.02
N LEU A 9 -2.46 10.09 -2.88
CA LEU A 9 -2.26 8.67 -2.50
C LEU A 9 -0.85 8.44 -1.96
N THR A 10 0.16 9.01 -2.63
CA THR A 10 1.56 8.90 -2.22
C THR A 10 1.78 9.58 -0.87
N LYS A 11 1.37 10.84 -0.73
CA LYS A 11 1.54 11.63 0.49
C LYS A 11 0.76 11.03 1.67
N GLY A 12 -0.48 10.62 1.42
CA GLY A 12 -1.34 10.01 2.43
C GLY A 12 -0.76 8.71 2.97
N LEU A 13 -0.18 7.85 2.12
CA LEU A 13 0.51 6.65 2.57
C LEU A 13 1.77 6.96 3.40
N GLN A 14 2.52 8.00 3.02
CA GLN A 14 3.73 8.43 3.73
C GLN A 14 3.44 9.00 5.11
N GLU A 15 2.44 9.87 5.23
CA GLU A 15 2.03 10.46 6.51
C GLU A 15 1.22 9.47 7.36
N GLY A 16 0.45 8.63 6.67
CA GLY A 16 -0.43 7.57 7.16
C GLY A 16 0.33 6.37 7.72
N PHE A 17 0.22 5.24 7.03
CA PHE A 17 0.79 3.95 7.40
C PHE A 17 2.31 3.97 7.67
N ALA A 18 3.08 4.65 6.81
CA ALA A 18 4.54 4.72 6.95
C ALA A 18 4.99 5.81 7.93
N GLY A 19 4.11 6.76 8.25
CA GLY A 19 4.43 7.99 8.98
C GLY A 19 3.96 7.99 10.43
N ARG A 20 3.45 9.14 10.86
CA ARG A 20 3.12 9.45 12.26
C ARG A 20 1.63 9.66 12.52
N SER A 21 0.78 9.40 11.53
CA SER A 21 -0.67 9.51 11.68
C SER A 21 -1.19 8.69 12.86
N VAL A 22 -2.30 9.16 13.44
CA VAL A 22 -3.00 8.43 14.50
C VAL A 22 -3.77 7.28 13.84
N ILE A 23 -3.31 6.05 14.07
CA ILE A 23 -4.04 4.85 13.68
C ILE A 23 -5.18 4.62 14.67
N GLN A 24 -6.41 4.56 14.18
CA GLN A 24 -7.61 4.32 14.98
C GLN A 24 -8.20 2.95 14.67
N ASN A 25 -8.90 2.36 15.64
CA ASN A 25 -9.75 1.20 15.40
C ASN A 25 -11.19 1.67 15.18
N VAL A 26 -11.81 1.22 14.09
CA VAL A 26 -13.21 1.53 13.76
C VAL A 26 -13.99 0.24 13.54
N GLU A 27 -15.27 0.24 13.93
CA GLU A 27 -16.18 -0.88 13.73
C GLU A 27 -17.02 -0.65 12.48
N ARG A 28 -16.95 -1.58 11.52
CA ARG A 28 -17.79 -1.56 10.30
C ARG A 28 -18.37 -2.94 10.05
N GLY A 29 -19.69 -3.05 10.00
CA GLY A 29 -20.36 -4.32 9.70
C GLY A 29 -20.00 -5.49 10.63
N GLY A 30 -19.61 -5.20 11.88
CA GLY A 30 -19.14 -6.19 12.86
C GLY A 30 -17.64 -6.54 12.76
N PHE A 31 -16.88 -5.82 11.94
CA PHE A 31 -15.43 -5.94 11.84
C PHE A 31 -14.73 -4.74 12.47
N THR A 32 -13.81 -5.02 13.39
CA THR A 32 -12.80 -4.06 13.82
C THR A 32 -11.72 -3.93 12.75
N ILE A 33 -11.59 -2.74 12.17
CA ILE A 33 -10.56 -2.42 11.17
C ILE A 33 -9.69 -1.27 11.68
N LYS A 34 -8.45 -1.21 11.21
CA LYS A 34 -7.55 -0.09 11.42
C LYS A 34 -7.87 0.98 10.39
N SER A 35 -7.77 2.24 10.79
CA SER A 35 -7.98 3.37 9.90
C SER A 35 -6.95 4.48 10.13
N SER A 36 -6.55 5.13 9.05
CA SER A 36 -5.75 6.35 9.03
C SER A 36 -6.42 7.38 8.15
N HIS A 37 -6.55 8.61 8.65
CA HIS A 37 -7.18 9.71 7.95
C HIS A 37 -6.24 10.91 7.86
N PHE A 38 -6.22 11.54 6.70
CA PHE A 38 -5.43 12.74 6.42
C PHE A 38 -6.25 13.74 5.61
N LYS A 39 -6.15 15.01 6.00
CA LYS A 39 -6.72 16.14 5.27
C LYS A 39 -5.64 17.21 5.10
N ASP A 40 -5.43 17.69 3.88
CA ASP A 40 -4.47 18.77 3.62
C ASP A 40 -5.10 20.16 3.78
N GLY A 41 -4.27 21.20 3.60
CA GLY A 41 -4.68 22.60 3.73
C GLY A 41 -5.69 23.07 2.67
N ASP A 42 -5.76 22.36 1.54
CA ASP A 42 -6.67 22.66 0.43
C ASP A 42 -8.00 21.90 0.58
N GLY A 43 -8.13 21.10 1.64
CA GLY A 43 -9.33 20.34 1.96
C GLY A 43 -9.43 19.00 1.27
N ASN A 44 -8.38 18.54 0.56
CA ASN A 44 -8.34 17.22 -0.03
C ASN A 44 -8.20 16.16 1.06
N VAL A 45 -8.77 14.99 0.80
CA VAL A 45 -8.92 13.93 1.79
C VAL A 45 -8.21 12.67 1.32
N TYR A 46 -7.45 12.05 2.21
CA TYR A 46 -6.96 10.69 2.12
C TYR A 46 -7.53 9.89 3.30
N HIS A 47 -8.01 8.69 3.00
CA HIS A 47 -8.54 7.76 3.98
C HIS A 47 -8.04 6.37 3.67
N ASP A 48 -7.51 5.67 4.65
CA ASP A 48 -7.02 4.30 4.53
C ASP A 48 -7.68 3.46 5.62
N GLU A 49 -8.16 2.28 5.24
CA GLU A 49 -8.77 1.31 6.13
C GLU A 49 -8.26 -0.08 5.82
N TRP A 50 -7.82 -0.82 6.83
CA TRP A 50 -7.30 -2.17 6.62
C TRP A 50 -7.56 -3.12 7.77
N SER A 51 -7.62 -4.41 7.44
CA SER A 51 -7.76 -5.51 8.39
C SER A 51 -6.66 -6.55 8.15
N ALA A 52 -5.41 -6.16 8.43
CA ALA A 52 -4.24 -7.00 8.21
C ALA A 52 -4.37 -8.37 8.88
N ASP A 53 -4.87 -8.42 10.12
CA ASP A 53 -4.95 -9.62 10.94
C ASP A 53 -6.11 -10.58 10.56
N ARG A 54 -7.03 -10.16 9.67
CA ARG A 54 -8.21 -10.96 9.29
C ARG A 54 -8.34 -11.19 7.79
N ALA A 55 -8.20 -10.14 6.99
CA ALA A 55 -8.42 -10.17 5.55
C ALA A 55 -7.13 -10.01 4.74
N GLY A 56 -6.03 -9.64 5.38
CA GLY A 56 -4.75 -9.36 4.70
C GLY A 56 -4.84 -8.18 3.74
N GLY A 57 -5.81 -7.28 3.91
CA GLY A 57 -6.08 -6.25 2.91
C GLY A 57 -6.72 -5.01 3.47
N GLY A 58 -6.93 -4.05 2.58
CA GLY A 58 -7.47 -2.75 2.88
C GLY A 58 -7.84 -1.96 1.64
N GLN A 59 -8.25 -0.73 1.89
CA GLN A 59 -8.69 0.21 0.88
C GLN A 59 -8.21 1.61 1.26
N GLU A 60 -7.60 2.27 0.29
CA GLU A 60 -7.33 3.70 0.33
C GLU A 60 -8.34 4.41 -0.57
N ILE A 61 -8.83 5.55 -0.11
CA ILE A 61 -9.73 6.46 -0.82
C ILE A 61 -9.11 7.84 -0.76
N VAL A 62 -9.05 8.48 -1.92
CA VAL A 62 -8.64 9.88 -2.03
C VAL A 62 -9.72 10.70 -2.70
N LYS A 63 -9.86 11.95 -2.25
CA LYS A 63 -10.77 12.95 -2.82
C LYS A 63 -10.03 14.26 -3.04
N VAL A 64 -10.02 14.71 -4.30
CA VAL A 64 -9.45 15.99 -4.74
C VAL A 64 -10.54 16.76 -5.49
N GLY A 65 -11.03 17.84 -4.89
CA GLY A 65 -12.21 18.55 -5.40
C GLY A 65 -13.43 17.62 -5.52
N GLU A 66 -13.95 17.50 -6.76
CA GLU A 66 -15.07 16.61 -7.09
C GLU A 66 -14.63 15.20 -7.50
N THR A 67 -13.34 14.98 -7.75
CA THR A 67 -12.82 13.68 -8.18
C THR A 67 -12.49 12.79 -6.99
N SER A 68 -12.90 11.53 -7.06
CA SER A 68 -12.52 10.51 -6.08
C SER A 68 -11.85 9.31 -6.76
N SER A 69 -10.98 8.63 -6.04
CA SER A 69 -10.33 7.41 -6.52
C SER A 69 -10.02 6.48 -5.36
N THR A 70 -9.88 5.20 -5.67
CA THR A 70 -9.53 4.18 -4.69
C THR A 70 -8.36 3.33 -5.12
N ARG A 71 -7.58 2.90 -4.13
CA ARG A 71 -6.62 1.81 -4.26
C ARG A 71 -7.01 0.73 -3.25
N VAL A 72 -7.50 -0.40 -3.73
CA VAL A 72 -7.73 -1.59 -2.89
C VAL A 72 -6.51 -2.48 -2.94
N TYR A 73 -6.23 -3.16 -1.83
CA TYR A 73 -5.09 -4.05 -1.73
C TYR A 73 -5.35 -5.29 -0.88
N ALA A 74 -4.69 -6.39 -1.23
CA ALA A 74 -4.76 -7.64 -0.49
C ALA A 74 -3.44 -8.41 -0.57
N GLY A 75 -3.11 -9.13 0.50
CA GLY A 75 -1.93 -9.97 0.64
C GLY A 75 -1.41 -10.01 2.08
N GLY A 76 -0.11 -9.98 2.24
CA GLY A 76 0.54 -9.95 3.54
C GLY A 76 1.88 -10.67 3.56
N THR A 77 2.32 -10.99 4.77
CA THR A 77 3.61 -11.63 5.04
C THR A 77 3.45 -13.15 5.12
N ILE A 78 4.46 -13.91 4.73
CA ILE A 78 4.50 -15.36 4.99
C ILE A 78 4.42 -15.67 6.49
N SER A 79 4.05 -16.91 6.84
CA SER A 79 3.78 -17.26 8.24
C SER A 79 4.98 -17.00 9.19
N PRO A 80 4.72 -16.66 10.47
CA PRO A 80 5.77 -16.39 11.45
C PRO A 80 6.79 -17.53 11.60
N GLY A 81 6.35 -18.79 11.48
CA GLY A 81 7.24 -19.95 11.50
C GLY A 81 8.22 -19.95 10.33
N LYS A 82 7.79 -19.56 9.13
CA LYS A 82 8.67 -19.45 7.95
C LYS A 82 9.63 -18.27 8.08
N LEU A 83 9.18 -17.13 8.61
CA LEU A 83 10.05 -15.99 8.90
C LEU A 83 11.15 -16.37 9.90
N LYS A 84 10.79 -17.07 10.98
CA LYS A 84 11.73 -17.56 11.99
C LYS A 84 12.80 -18.48 11.38
N LEU A 85 12.43 -19.36 10.44
CA LEU A 85 13.40 -20.21 9.72
C LEU A 85 14.38 -19.41 8.85
N LEU A 86 13.97 -18.23 8.38
CA LEU A 86 14.82 -17.31 7.63
C LEU A 86 15.65 -16.39 8.55
N GLY A 87 15.40 -16.41 9.86
CA GLY A 87 16.08 -15.57 10.84
C GLY A 87 15.56 -14.13 10.90
N ILE A 88 14.33 -13.89 10.44
CA ILE A 88 13.69 -12.56 10.45
C ILE A 88 12.32 -12.62 11.13
N SER A 89 11.76 -11.46 11.44
CA SER A 89 10.43 -11.25 11.99
C SER A 89 9.53 -10.52 11.00
N GLU A 90 8.23 -10.49 11.28
CA GLU A 90 7.29 -9.63 10.54
C GLU A 90 7.65 -8.15 10.69
N GLY A 91 8.17 -7.76 11.86
CA GLY A 91 8.67 -6.40 12.12
C GLY A 91 9.77 -5.99 11.15
N ASP A 92 10.70 -6.89 10.82
CA ASP A 92 11.77 -6.60 9.86
C ASP A 92 11.21 -6.36 8.45
N VAL A 93 10.23 -7.17 8.04
CA VAL A 93 9.52 -6.99 6.75
C VAL A 93 8.79 -5.65 6.71
N MET A 94 8.11 -5.27 7.79
CA MET A 94 7.39 -4.00 7.89
C MET A 94 8.33 -2.79 7.90
N ILE A 95 9.48 -2.89 8.59
CA ILE A 95 10.51 -1.84 8.57
C ILE A 95 11.03 -1.65 7.14
N PHE A 96 11.36 -2.74 6.45
CA PHE A 96 11.81 -2.67 5.06
C PHE A 96 10.72 -2.10 4.14
N LEU A 97 9.48 -2.54 4.26
CA LEU A 97 8.35 -2.01 3.48
C LEU A 97 8.16 -0.50 3.69
N LYS A 98 8.15 -0.03 4.94
CA LYS A 98 8.01 1.40 5.26
C LYS A 98 9.15 2.23 4.71
N LYS A 99 10.38 1.69 4.72
CA LYS A 99 11.53 2.32 4.08
C LYS A 99 11.29 2.50 2.57
N GLN A 100 10.89 1.43 1.86
CA GLN A 100 10.63 1.48 0.43
C GLN A 100 9.54 2.49 0.07
N ILE A 101 8.46 2.56 0.86
CA ILE A 101 7.39 3.56 0.71
C ILE A 101 7.93 4.99 0.87
N THR A 102 8.74 5.21 1.90
CA THR A 102 9.25 6.54 2.24
C THR A 102 10.24 7.05 1.21
N GLU A 103 11.13 6.19 0.72
CA GLU A 103 12.21 6.55 -0.19
C GLU A 103 11.75 6.64 -1.66
N ASN A 104 10.84 5.75 -2.09
CA ASN A 104 10.49 5.63 -3.51
C ASN A 104 9.20 6.34 -3.92
N LYS A 105 8.29 6.62 -2.98
CA LYS A 105 7.13 7.51 -3.18
C LYS A 105 6.31 7.14 -4.43
N GLY A 106 6.04 8.11 -5.31
CA GLY A 106 5.25 7.94 -6.54
C GLY A 106 5.88 7.04 -7.61
N LYS A 107 6.96 6.32 -7.30
CA LYS A 107 7.49 5.26 -8.17
C LYS A 107 6.84 3.90 -7.89
N ILE A 108 6.18 3.73 -6.75
CA ILE A 108 5.57 2.46 -6.33
C ILE A 108 4.06 2.60 -6.17
N ARG A 109 3.33 1.47 -6.26
CA ARG A 109 1.88 1.40 -6.01
C ARG A 109 1.03 2.39 -6.85
N LEU A 110 1.52 2.74 -8.04
CA LEU A 110 0.85 3.58 -9.04
C LEU A 110 0.89 2.86 -10.41
N HIS A 111 1.28 3.54 -11.47
CA HIS A 111 1.05 3.13 -12.87
C HIS A 111 2.28 2.59 -13.60
N THR A 112 3.42 2.45 -12.93
CA THR A 112 4.67 2.03 -13.56
C THR A 112 5.34 0.90 -12.81
N ASN A 113 6.01 0.01 -13.54
CA ASN A 113 6.91 -0.98 -12.95
C ASN A 113 8.05 -0.27 -12.19
N PHE A 114 8.48 -0.86 -11.08
CA PHE A 114 9.60 -0.39 -10.28
C PHE A 114 10.31 -1.54 -9.58
N GLU A 115 11.60 -1.67 -9.82
CA GLU A 115 12.45 -2.71 -9.22
C GLU A 115 13.81 -2.05 -8.92
N PRO A 116 14.04 -1.54 -7.70
CA PRO A 116 15.32 -0.97 -7.32
C PRO A 116 16.37 -2.08 -7.17
N GLU A 117 17.65 -1.70 -7.16
CA GLU A 117 18.72 -2.65 -6.85
C GLU A 117 18.54 -3.28 -5.46
N PRO A 118 18.96 -4.55 -5.25
CA PRO A 118 18.87 -5.20 -3.96
C PRO A 118 19.61 -4.44 -2.86
N GLU A 119 19.02 -4.41 -1.66
CA GLU A 119 19.61 -3.84 -0.46
C GLU A 119 20.11 -4.96 0.46
N GLY A 120 21.34 -5.40 0.20
CA GLY A 120 21.90 -6.58 0.86
C GLY A 120 21.07 -7.82 0.54
N ASP A 121 20.46 -8.41 1.56
CA ASP A 121 19.61 -9.60 1.40
C ASP A 121 18.18 -9.28 0.93
N TRP A 122 17.78 -8.00 0.92
CA TRP A 122 16.41 -7.58 0.63
C TRP A 122 16.23 -7.15 -0.82
N GLN A 123 15.13 -7.55 -1.43
CA GLN A 123 14.72 -7.10 -2.76
C GLN A 123 13.27 -6.64 -2.73
N TYR A 124 13.03 -5.43 -3.20
CA TYR A 124 11.69 -4.89 -3.45
C TYR A 124 11.33 -4.96 -4.94
N SER A 125 10.07 -5.16 -5.27
CA SER A 125 9.59 -4.94 -6.64
C SER A 125 8.11 -4.61 -6.65
N TYR A 126 7.72 -3.75 -7.59
CA TYR A 126 6.34 -3.44 -7.94
C TYR A 126 6.16 -3.60 -9.45
N ARG A 127 5.13 -4.33 -9.87
CA ARG A 127 4.87 -4.64 -11.28
C ARG A 127 3.42 -4.41 -11.63
N ILE A 128 3.17 -3.78 -12.76
CA ILE A 128 1.85 -3.69 -13.38
C ILE A 128 1.54 -5.04 -14.02
N LEU A 129 0.39 -5.59 -13.66
CA LEU A 129 -0.11 -6.86 -14.17
C LEU A 129 -1.12 -6.66 -15.30
N ASP A 130 -1.98 -5.65 -15.16
CA ASP A 130 -3.04 -5.38 -16.11
C ASP A 130 -3.46 -3.91 -16.08
N THR A 131 -4.00 -3.43 -17.19
CA THR A 131 -4.55 -2.08 -17.34
C THR A 131 -5.70 -2.11 -18.33
N ASP A 132 -6.80 -1.46 -17.99
CA ASP A 132 -7.95 -1.28 -18.89
C ASP A 132 -8.25 0.22 -19.06
N LYS A 133 -8.52 0.63 -20.30
CA LYS A 133 -8.83 2.02 -20.66
C LYS A 133 -10.33 2.29 -20.77
N GLU A 134 -11.12 1.26 -21.09
CA GLU A 134 -12.57 1.35 -21.18
C GLU A 134 -13.17 1.36 -19.76
N ILE A 135 -12.64 0.50 -18.89
CA ILE A 135 -12.90 0.56 -17.45
C ILE A 135 -11.59 1.04 -16.80
N PRO A 136 -11.44 2.34 -16.50
CA PRO A 136 -10.16 2.92 -16.10
C PRO A 136 -9.63 2.29 -14.81
N LEU A 137 -8.79 1.26 -14.93
CA LEU A 137 -8.21 0.54 -13.80
C LEU A 137 -6.78 0.09 -14.09
N THR A 138 -5.99 0.01 -13.03
CA THR A 138 -4.63 -0.52 -13.05
C THR A 138 -4.50 -1.60 -11.99
N VAL A 139 -4.04 -2.79 -12.37
CA VAL A 139 -3.71 -3.87 -11.43
C VAL A 139 -2.20 -3.93 -11.25
N GLY A 140 -1.74 -3.90 -10.00
CA GLY A 140 -0.33 -3.94 -9.64
C GLY A 140 -0.01 -5.01 -8.61
N LYS A 141 1.24 -5.45 -8.55
CA LYS A 141 1.73 -6.42 -7.57
C LYS A 141 3.02 -5.95 -6.95
N GLU A 142 3.02 -5.80 -5.63
CA GLU A 142 4.17 -5.52 -4.79
C GLU A 142 4.70 -6.82 -4.18
N LEU A 143 6.02 -6.96 -4.17
CA LEU A 143 6.70 -8.11 -3.59
C LEU A 143 7.92 -7.64 -2.79
N ILE A 144 8.17 -8.32 -1.67
CA ILE A 144 9.43 -8.25 -0.94
C ILE A 144 10.02 -9.65 -0.85
N LYS A 145 11.30 -9.79 -1.20
CA LYS A 145 12.08 -11.00 -1.00
C LYS A 145 13.20 -10.75 0.00
N TYR A 146 13.50 -11.77 0.79
CA TYR A 146 14.68 -11.84 1.66
C TYR A 146 15.50 -13.08 1.28
N LYS A 147 16.79 -12.90 0.94
CA LYS A 147 17.67 -13.96 0.41
C LYS A 147 17.05 -14.72 -0.76
N GLY A 148 16.39 -13.97 -1.66
CA GLY A 148 15.68 -14.50 -2.83
C GLY A 148 14.36 -15.24 -2.53
N LYS A 149 13.96 -15.42 -1.26
CA LYS A 149 12.69 -16.03 -0.87
C LYS A 149 11.61 -14.97 -0.75
N LEU A 150 10.44 -15.19 -1.33
CA LEU A 150 9.28 -14.31 -1.18
C LEU A 150 8.81 -14.32 0.28
N VAL A 151 8.77 -13.14 0.90
CA VAL A 151 8.35 -12.97 2.30
C VAL A 151 7.11 -12.11 2.44
N PHE A 152 6.79 -11.26 1.45
CA PHE A 152 5.60 -10.43 1.46
C PHE A 152 5.08 -10.17 0.05
N VAL A 153 3.76 -10.09 -0.08
CA VAL A 153 3.06 -9.76 -1.32
C VAL A 153 1.88 -8.85 -1.03
N HIS A 154 1.63 -7.87 -1.90
CA HIS A 154 0.33 -7.21 -2.02
C HIS A 154 -0.05 -7.12 -3.50
N ASP A 155 -1.26 -7.52 -3.83
CA ASP A 155 -1.91 -7.17 -5.09
C ASP A 155 -2.74 -5.90 -4.87
N PHE A 156 -2.71 -4.99 -5.85
CA PHE A 156 -3.36 -3.68 -5.83
C PHE A 156 -4.29 -3.56 -7.03
N ILE A 157 -5.43 -2.91 -6.84
CA ILE A 157 -6.27 -2.40 -7.92
C ILE A 157 -6.49 -0.91 -7.66
N ILE A 158 -6.22 -0.09 -8.67
CA ILE A 158 -6.41 1.35 -8.60
C ILE A 158 -7.45 1.77 -9.63
N SER A 159 -8.49 2.48 -9.21
CA SER A 159 -9.57 2.95 -10.10
C SER A 159 -10.12 4.30 -9.62
N PRO A 160 -10.75 5.10 -10.51
CA PRO A 160 -11.60 6.20 -10.08
C PRO A 160 -12.84 5.66 -9.34
N ILE A 161 -13.46 6.54 -8.56
CA ILE A 161 -14.78 6.35 -7.97
C ILE A 161 -15.68 7.43 -8.61
N ASP A 162 -16.75 6.98 -9.28
CA ASP A 162 -17.78 7.86 -9.81
C ASP A 162 -18.90 8.11 -8.77
#